data_AF-A0A4Q6F591-F1
#
_entry.id   AF-A0A4Q6F591-F1
#
_cell.length_a   1.000
_cell.length_b   1.000
_cell.length_c   1.000
_cell.angle_alpha   90.00
_cell.angle_beta   90.00
_cell.angle_gamma   90.00
#
_symmetry.space_group_name_H-M   'P 1'
#
loop_
_entity.id
_entity.type
_entity.pdbx_description
1 polymer ?
#
loop_
_entity_poly.entity_id
_entity_poly.type
_entity_poly.pdbx_seq_one_letter_code
_entity_poly.pdbx_strand_id
1 'polypeptide(L)'
;VYQMGRKKGDWWKWKIDPMTLDAVMLYAQAGHGKRANLYTDYTFGLWKEGQLVPFAKAYSGLSNEEINKLDAWIRKHTLEKFGPVRSVSPLKVFEIAFEGIARSPRHKAGIAVRFPRILRERLDKKPEDADSLASALELLHAPTEQS
;
A
#
# COMPACT_ATOMS: atom_id res chain seq x y z
N VAL A 1 40.16 37.70 -2.24
CA VAL A 1 38.91 38.35 -1.78
C VAL A 1 37.76 37.54 -2.39
N TYR A 2 37.23 36.50 -1.72
CA TYR A 2 36.01 36.51 -0.85
C TYR A 2 34.84 37.27 -1.53
N GLN A 3 33.61 36.78 -1.77
CA GLN A 3 32.73 35.79 -1.12
C GLN A 3 31.64 35.36 -2.13
N MET A 4 31.37 34.06 -2.34
CA MET A 4 30.53 33.15 -1.54
C MET A 4 29.20 32.87 -2.25
N GLY A 5 29.19 31.78 -3.01
CA GLY A 5 27.96 31.14 -3.46
C GLY A 5 27.16 30.65 -2.26
N ARG A 6 25.87 30.98 -2.24
CA ARG A 6 24.92 30.38 -1.29
C ARG A 6 24.80 28.89 -1.60
N LYS A 7 25.41 28.04 -0.76
CA LYS A 7 24.98 26.64 -0.64
C LYS A 7 23.55 26.66 -0.11
N LYS A 8 22.59 26.28 -0.96
CA LYS A 8 21.27 25.84 -0.49
C LYS A 8 21.53 24.70 0.48
N GLY A 9 21.05 24.84 1.72
CA GLY A 9 21.29 23.88 2.79
C GLY A 9 21.03 22.47 2.30
N ASP A 10 21.98 21.58 2.59
CA ASP A 10 21.84 20.16 2.34
C ASP A 10 20.67 19.65 3.20
N TRP A 11 19.52 19.45 2.57
CA TRP A 11 18.37 18.76 3.16
C TRP A 11 18.78 17.32 3.41
N TRP A 12 19.48 17.08 4.52
CA TRP A 12 19.79 15.73 4.97
C TRP A 12 18.49 15.09 5.45
N LYS A 13 17.90 14.33 4.53
CA LYS A 13 16.93 13.27 4.71
C LYS A 13 16.92 12.72 6.14
N TRP A 14 15.98 13.16 6.97
CA TRP A 14 15.40 12.32 8.02
C TRP A 14 14.54 11.23 7.37
N LYS A 15 15.13 10.44 6.45
CA LYS A 15 14.44 9.29 5.86
C LYS A 15 14.42 8.21 6.92
N ILE A 16 13.38 8.23 7.74
CA ILE A 16 12.91 7.03 8.43
C ILE A 16 12.68 6.01 7.32
N ASP A 17 13.38 4.87 7.38
CA ASP A 17 13.11 3.78 6.46
C ASP A 17 11.66 3.34 6.70
N PRO A 18 10.81 3.39 5.65
CA PRO A 18 9.40 3.06 5.82
C PRO A 18 9.28 1.59 6.22
N MET A 19 8.34 1.31 7.12
CA MET A 19 7.89 -0.06 7.34
C MET A 19 7.24 -0.57 6.05
N THR A 20 7.47 -1.83 5.71
CA THR A 20 6.88 -2.45 4.51
C THR A 20 6.19 -3.76 4.87
N LEU A 21 5.13 -4.07 4.13
CA LEU A 21 4.46 -5.37 4.12
C LEU A 21 4.09 -5.75 2.68
N ASP A 22 4.28 -7.00 2.33
CA ASP A 22 3.80 -7.58 1.08
C ASP A 22 2.35 -8.01 1.26
N ALA A 23 1.43 -7.43 0.50
CA ALA A 23 0.00 -7.62 0.70
C ALA A 23 -0.76 -7.90 -0.58
N VAL A 24 -1.86 -8.64 -0.46
CA VAL A 24 -2.69 -9.06 -1.59
C VAL A 24 -3.72 -7.98 -1.90
N MET A 25 -3.88 -7.62 -3.17
CA MET A 25 -4.93 -6.69 -3.59
C MET A 25 -6.31 -7.37 -3.56
N LEU A 26 -7.26 -6.75 -2.86
CA LEU A 26 -8.63 -7.27 -2.66
C LEU A 26 -9.69 -6.46 -3.40
N TYR A 27 -9.55 -5.14 -3.36
CA TYR A 27 -10.53 -4.23 -3.94
C TYR A 27 -9.86 -3.11 -4.71
N ALA A 28 -10.54 -2.62 -5.73
CA ALA A 28 -10.14 -1.44 -6.46
C ALA A 28 -11.35 -0.52 -6.64
N GLN A 29 -11.16 0.77 -6.37
CA GLN A 29 -12.19 1.79 -6.50
C GLN A 29 -11.81 2.79 -7.59
N ALA A 30 -12.82 3.19 -8.38
CA ALA A 30 -12.66 4.21 -9.39
C ALA A 30 -12.15 5.52 -8.77
N GLY A 31 -11.22 6.17 -9.46
CA GLY A 31 -10.73 7.48 -9.11
C GLY A 31 -11.82 8.56 -9.24
N HIS A 32 -11.45 9.79 -8.91
CA HIS A 32 -12.33 10.94 -9.07
C HIS A 32 -11.72 11.94 -10.08
N GLY A 33 -12.55 12.82 -10.64
CA GLY A 33 -12.10 13.87 -11.57
C GLY A 33 -11.44 13.31 -12.83
N LYS A 34 -10.23 13.79 -13.16
CA LYS A 34 -9.50 13.42 -14.38
C LYS A 34 -9.21 11.92 -14.51
N ARG A 35 -9.25 11.16 -13.40
CA ARG A 35 -9.03 9.71 -13.38
C ARG A 35 -10.31 8.91 -13.08
N ALA A 36 -11.50 9.50 -13.27
CA ALA A 36 -12.77 8.81 -13.02
C ALA A 36 -12.95 7.50 -13.81
N ASN A 37 -12.28 7.38 -14.95
CA ASN A 37 -12.33 6.19 -15.79
C ASN A 37 -11.33 5.09 -15.38
N LEU A 38 -10.45 5.35 -14.40
CA LEU A 38 -9.44 4.41 -13.94
C LEU A 38 -9.72 3.98 -12.51
N TYR A 39 -9.39 2.73 -12.18
CA TYR A 39 -9.27 2.31 -10.78
C TYR A 39 -7.93 2.81 -10.23
N THR A 40 -7.95 3.57 -9.13
CA THR A 40 -6.73 4.18 -8.57
C THR A 40 -6.64 4.12 -7.05
N ASP A 41 -7.70 3.71 -6.36
CA ASP A 41 -7.67 3.47 -4.92
C ASP A 41 -7.78 1.96 -4.68
N TYR A 42 -6.71 1.37 -4.15
CA TYR A 42 -6.57 -0.07 -4.01
C TYR A 42 -6.58 -0.44 -2.54
N THR A 43 -7.37 -1.45 -2.18
CA THR A 43 -7.42 -2.01 -0.84
C THR A 43 -6.63 -3.30 -0.79
N PHE A 44 -5.73 -3.40 0.19
CA PHE A 44 -4.85 -4.53 0.38
C PHE A 44 -5.20 -5.29 1.66
N GLY A 45 -5.02 -6.60 1.61
CA GLY A 45 -5.25 -7.50 2.73
C GLY A 45 -4.01 -8.31 3.09
N LEU A 46 -3.96 -8.70 4.36
CA LEU A 46 -2.97 -9.60 4.94
C LEU A 46 -3.64 -10.91 5.34
N TRP A 47 -2.86 -11.99 5.38
CA TRP A 47 -3.38 -13.29 5.82
C TRP A 47 -3.65 -13.34 7.31
N LYS A 48 -4.84 -13.82 7.67
CA LYS A 48 -5.21 -14.17 9.04
C LYS A 48 -6.03 -15.45 8.98
N GLU A 49 -5.49 -16.54 9.54
CA GLU A 49 -6.21 -17.81 9.68
C GLU A 49 -6.81 -18.32 8.35
N GLY A 50 -6.05 -18.20 7.25
CA GLY A 50 -6.49 -18.61 5.91
C GLY A 50 -7.47 -17.65 5.22
N GLN A 51 -7.69 -16.46 5.77
CA GLN A 51 -8.50 -15.40 5.16
C GLN A 51 -7.70 -14.12 4.97
N LEU A 52 -8.00 -13.37 3.91
CA LEU A 52 -7.40 -12.05 3.69
C LEU A 52 -8.23 -10.97 4.38
N VAL A 53 -7.60 -10.24 5.30
CA VAL A 53 -8.23 -9.16 6.07
C VAL A 53 -7.69 -7.81 5.59
N PRO A 54 -8.56 -6.86 5.18
CA PRO A 54 -8.12 -5.53 4.76
C PRO A 54 -7.35 -4.79 5.86
N PHE A 55 -6.17 -4.27 5.52
CA PHE A 55 -5.34 -3.51 6.46
C PHE A 55 -5.02 -2.09 5.97
N ALA A 56 -4.91 -1.88 4.65
CA ALA A 56 -4.51 -0.61 4.08
C ALA A 56 -5.25 -0.30 2.78
N LYS A 57 -5.39 1.00 2.51
CA LYS A 57 -5.76 1.53 1.20
C LYS A 57 -4.63 2.40 0.68
N ALA A 58 -4.20 2.22 -0.56
CA ALA A 58 -3.19 3.06 -1.17
C ALA A 58 -3.63 3.52 -2.56
N TYR A 59 -3.33 4.78 -2.86
CA TYR A 59 -3.68 5.45 -4.12
C TYR A 59 -2.48 6.09 -4.82
N SER A 60 -1.28 5.89 -4.26
CA SER A 60 -0.03 6.48 -4.73
C SER A 60 1.06 5.44 -4.84
N GLY A 61 2.09 5.76 -5.64
CA GLY A 61 3.30 4.94 -5.79
C GLY A 61 3.40 4.19 -7.11
N LEU A 62 2.33 4.18 -7.91
CA LEU A 62 2.34 3.65 -9.27
C LEU A 62 2.49 4.79 -10.30
N SER A 63 3.30 4.53 -11.32
CA SER A 63 3.38 5.33 -12.55
C SER A 63 2.09 5.24 -13.38
N ASN A 64 1.91 6.16 -14.32
CA ASN A 64 0.74 6.11 -15.22
C ASN A 64 0.69 4.81 -16.03
N GLU A 65 1.85 4.29 -16.44
CA GLU A 65 1.93 3.04 -17.20
C GLU A 65 1.47 1.85 -16.34
N GLU A 66 1.94 1.77 -15.10
CA GLU A 66 1.54 0.73 -14.14
C GLU A 66 0.05 0.82 -13.81
N ILE A 67 -0.48 2.03 -13.60
CA ILE A 67 -1.92 2.23 -13.37
C ILE A 67 -2.73 1.69 -14.55
N ASN A 68 -2.35 2.00 -15.79
CA ASN A 68 -3.07 1.53 -16.97
C ASN A 68 -3.02 0.00 -17.10
N LYS A 69 -1.85 -0.61 -16.85
CA LYS A 69 -1.70 -2.07 -16.84
C LYS A 69 -2.57 -2.71 -15.75
N LEU A 70 -2.57 -2.12 -14.56
CA LEU A 70 -3.35 -2.62 -13.42
C LEU A 70 -4.86 -2.45 -13.64
N ASP A 71 -5.31 -1.32 -14.20
CA ASP A 71 -6.72 -1.09 -14.56
C ASP A 71 -7.23 -2.15 -15.56
N ALA A 72 -6.45 -2.41 -16.62
CA ALA A 72 -6.78 -3.45 -17.59
C ALA A 72 -6.86 -4.84 -16.94
N TRP A 73 -5.98 -5.13 -15.98
CA TRP A 73 -6.01 -6.37 -15.22
C TRP A 73 -7.24 -6.46 -14.30
N ILE A 74 -7.56 -5.39 -13.56
CA ILE A 74 -8.71 -5.30 -12.64
C ILE A 74 -10.00 -5.58 -13.38
N ARG A 75 -10.18 -5.00 -14.57
CA ARG A 75 -11.38 -5.22 -15.40
C ARG A 75 -11.57 -6.68 -15.80
N LYS A 76 -10.47 -7.41 -16.03
CA LYS A 76 -10.49 -8.83 -16.40
C LYS A 76 -10.69 -9.77 -15.21
N HIS A 77 -10.29 -9.35 -14.01
CA HIS A 77 -10.31 -10.18 -12.79
C HIS A 77 -11.31 -9.68 -11.74
N THR A 78 -12.29 -8.88 -12.16
CA THR A 78 -13.38 -8.45 -11.28
C THR A 78 -14.29 -9.64 -10.98
N LEU A 79 -14.48 -9.93 -9.70
CA LEU A 79 -15.44 -10.92 -9.21
C LEU A 79 -16.82 -10.29 -8.98
N GLU A 80 -16.86 -9.17 -8.27
CA GLU A 80 -18.10 -8.51 -7.87
C GLU A 80 -17.99 -6.99 -8.01
N LYS A 81 -19.15 -6.33 -8.16
CA LYS A 81 -19.26 -4.88 -8.36
C LYS A 81 -20.12 -4.26 -7.27
N PHE A 82 -19.58 -3.27 -6.57
CA PHE A 82 -20.25 -2.52 -5.51
C PHE A 82 -20.15 -1.02 -5.81
N GLY A 83 -21.06 -0.50 -6.63
CA GLY A 83 -21.01 0.90 -7.08
C GLY A 83 -19.68 1.20 -7.79
N PRO A 84 -18.84 2.13 -7.28
CA PRO A 84 -17.53 2.43 -7.86
C PRO A 84 -16.44 1.41 -7.49
N VAL A 85 -16.72 0.46 -6.58
CA VAL A 85 -15.77 -0.52 -6.08
C VAL A 85 -15.88 -1.84 -6.84
N ARG A 86 -14.76 -2.49 -7.07
CA ARG A 86 -14.62 -3.84 -7.62
C ARG A 86 -13.93 -4.73 -6.60
N SER A 87 -14.53 -5.89 -6.33
CA SER A 87 -13.83 -7.02 -5.73
C SER A 87 -13.06 -7.73 -6.83
N VAL A 88 -11.81 -8.10 -6.59
CA VAL A 88 -10.95 -8.76 -7.58
C VAL A 88 -10.45 -10.09 -7.05
N SER A 89 -10.09 -10.99 -7.97
CA SER A 89 -9.41 -12.24 -7.60
C SER A 89 -8.12 -11.91 -6.82
N PRO A 90 -7.88 -12.53 -5.65
CA PRO A 90 -6.74 -12.22 -4.78
C PRO A 90 -5.43 -12.83 -5.33
N LEU A 91 -4.98 -12.34 -6.49
CA LEU A 91 -3.87 -12.92 -7.26
C LEU A 91 -2.63 -12.03 -7.32
N LYS A 92 -2.77 -10.71 -7.13
CA LYS A 92 -1.64 -9.77 -7.20
C LYS A 92 -1.15 -9.40 -5.80
N VAL A 93 0.16 -9.51 -5.61
CA VAL A 93 0.87 -9.11 -4.39
C VAL A 93 1.61 -7.80 -4.64
N PHE A 94 1.56 -6.89 -3.66
CA PHE A 94 2.23 -5.60 -3.73
C PHE A 94 3.01 -5.34 -2.45
N GLU A 95 4.17 -4.74 -2.60
CA GLU A 95 4.93 -4.21 -1.48
C GLU A 95 4.37 -2.85 -1.09
N ILE A 96 3.82 -2.74 0.12
CA ILE A 96 3.18 -1.53 0.64
C ILE A 96 4.06 -0.93 1.73
N ALA A 97 4.51 0.30 1.49
CA ALA A 97 5.26 1.09 2.46
C ALA A 97 4.33 2.01 3.27
N PHE A 98 4.63 2.20 4.55
CA PHE A 98 3.92 3.12 5.44
C PHE A 98 4.86 3.70 6.50
N GLU A 99 4.49 4.84 7.08
CA GLU A 99 5.33 5.60 8.03
C GLU A 99 5.11 5.20 9.49
N GLY A 100 4.04 4.46 9.78
CA GLY A 100 3.78 3.98 11.12
C GLY A 100 2.52 3.14 11.19
N ILE A 101 2.43 2.37 12.26
CA ILE A 101 1.36 1.43 12.54
C ILE A 101 0.87 1.62 13.98
N ALA A 102 -0.44 1.53 14.18
CA ALA A 102 -1.06 1.67 15.50
C ALA A 102 -2.24 0.71 15.64
N ARG A 103 -2.55 0.31 16.87
CA ARG A 103 -3.78 -0.46 17.16
C ARG A 103 -5.02 0.38 16.85
N SER A 104 -6.04 -0.23 16.26
CA SER A 104 -7.28 0.45 15.91
C SER A 104 -8.49 -0.49 16.01
N PRO A 105 -9.44 -0.22 16.91
CA PRO A 105 -10.67 -1.03 17.02
C PRO A 105 -11.64 -0.79 15.85
N ARG A 106 -11.43 0.25 15.05
CA ARG A 106 -12.30 0.62 13.92
C ARG A 106 -12.07 -0.27 12.69
N HIS A 107 -10.87 -0.83 12.54
CA HIS A 107 -10.46 -1.58 11.35
C HIS A 107 -10.52 -3.08 11.63
N LYS A 108 -10.96 -3.87 10.66
CA LYS A 108 -11.08 -5.35 10.80
C LYS A 108 -9.77 -6.03 11.16
N ALA A 109 -8.65 -5.50 10.67
CA ALA A 109 -7.31 -5.97 11.00
C ALA A 109 -6.87 -5.62 12.44
N GLY A 110 -7.62 -4.79 13.18
CA GLY A 110 -7.22 -4.33 14.51
C GLY A 110 -6.07 -3.31 14.49
N ILE A 111 -5.67 -2.84 13.31
CA ILE A 111 -4.55 -1.91 13.09
C ILE A 111 -4.94 -0.78 12.12
N ALA A 112 -4.22 0.32 12.19
CA ALA A 112 -4.23 1.41 11.22
C ALA A 112 -2.80 1.78 10.83
N VAL A 113 -2.57 2.01 9.54
CA VAL A 113 -1.27 2.43 9.01
C VAL A 113 -1.30 3.89 8.55
N ARG A 114 -0.16 4.58 8.62
CA ARG A 114 0.00 5.98 8.20
C ARG A 114 0.67 6.09 6.83
N PHE A 115 0.08 6.89 5.97
CA PHE A 115 0.56 7.17 4.61
C PHE A 115 0.98 5.93 3.80
N PRO A 116 0.10 4.91 3.69
CA PRO A 116 0.36 3.75 2.86
C PRO A 116 0.56 4.15 1.39
N ARG A 117 1.63 3.63 0.78
CA ARG A 117 1.97 3.82 -0.64
C ARG A 117 2.48 2.51 -1.24
N ILE A 118 2.22 2.32 -2.51
CA ILE A 118 2.70 1.14 -3.25
C ILE A 118 4.16 1.40 -3.62
N LEU A 119 5.05 0.46 -3.32
CA LEU A 119 6.43 0.52 -3.80
C LEU A 119 6.58 -0.18 -5.16
N ARG A 120 6.02 -1.38 -5.28
CA ARG A 120 6.05 -2.20 -6.49
C ARG A 120 5.06 -3.34 -6.43
N GLU A 121 4.73 -3.88 -7.60
CA GLU A 121 4.10 -5.20 -7.70
C GLU A 121 5.17 -6.29 -7.47
N ARG A 122 4.87 -7.29 -6.64
CA ARG A 122 5.74 -8.42 -6.32
C ARG A 122 5.44 -9.61 -7.22
N LEU A 123 5.95 -9.55 -8.45
CA LEU A 123 5.81 -10.63 -9.43
C LEU A 123 6.58 -11.91 -9.04
N ASP A 124 7.50 -11.78 -8.08
CA ASP A 124 8.28 -12.87 -7.50
C ASP A 124 7.54 -13.63 -6.41
N LYS A 125 6.42 -13.10 -5.88
CA LYS A 125 5.66 -13.71 -4.79
C LYS A 125 4.29 -14.20 -5.24
N LYS A 126 3.89 -15.36 -4.72
CA LYS A 126 2.50 -15.82 -4.85
C LYS A 126 1.64 -15.19 -3.75
N PRO A 127 0.32 -15.10 -3.93
CA PRO A 127 -0.59 -14.58 -2.91
C PRO A 127 -0.42 -15.28 -1.57
N GLU A 128 -0.18 -16.59 -1.55
CA GLU A 128 -0.01 -17.38 -0.33
C GLU A 128 1.26 -17.03 0.46
N ASP A 129 2.26 -16.44 -0.21
CA ASP A 129 3.54 -16.00 0.38
C ASP A 129 3.52 -14.52 0.82
N ALA A 130 2.36 -13.86 0.73
CA ALA A 130 2.16 -12.52 1.24
C ALA A 130 2.16 -12.49 2.78
N ASP A 131 2.42 -11.32 3.35
CA ASP A 131 2.53 -11.17 4.80
C ASP A 131 1.20 -11.42 5.51
N SER A 132 1.35 -11.82 6.77
CA SER A 132 0.23 -12.11 7.66
C SER A 132 -0.09 -10.91 8.55
N LEU A 133 -1.27 -10.93 9.16
CA LEU A 133 -1.62 -9.98 10.20
C LEU A 133 -0.67 -10.08 11.40
N ALA A 134 -0.13 -11.27 11.69
CA ALA A 134 0.87 -11.44 12.75
C ALA A 134 2.15 -10.64 12.43
N SER A 135 2.62 -10.69 11.18
CA SER A 135 3.76 -9.89 10.70
C SER A 135 3.53 -8.39 10.94
N ALA A 136 2.31 -7.89 10.68
CA ALA A 136 1.98 -6.50 10.95
C ALA A 136 1.93 -6.17 12.45
N LEU A 137 1.50 -7.10 13.31
CA LEU A 137 1.48 -6.90 14.75
C LEU A 137 2.89 -6.88 15.36
N GLU A 138 3.84 -7.60 14.77
CA GLU A 138 5.25 -7.53 15.18
C GLU A 138 5.83 -6.12 14.99
N LEU A 139 5.42 -5.42 13.92
CA LEU A 139 5.82 -4.03 13.66
C LEU A 139 5.28 -3.03 14.69
N LEU A 140 4.24 -3.36 15.46
CA LEU A 140 3.78 -2.52 16.58
C LEU A 140 4.76 -2.52 17.76
N HIS A 141 5.55 -3.58 17.91
CA HIS A 141 6.46 -3.77 19.03
C HIS A 141 7.91 -3.46 18.66
N ALA A 142 8.20 -3.21 17.38
CA ALA A 142 9.50 -2.71 16.96
C ALA A 142 9.77 -1.38 17.68
N PRO A 143 10.86 -1.26 18.46
CA PRO A 143 11.21 0.01 19.08
C PRO A 143 11.36 1.01 17.96
N THR A 144 10.48 2.02 17.93
CA THR A 144 10.71 3.19 17.10
C THR A 144 11.96 3.83 17.69
N GLU A 145 13.14 3.56 17.11
CA GLU A 145 14.37 4.22 17.50
C GLU A 145 14.17 5.72 17.26
N GLN A 146 13.74 6.40 18.33
CA GLN A 146 13.68 7.84 18.43
C GLN A 146 14.92 8.25 19.23
N SER A 147 15.91 8.82 18.55
CA SER A 147 17.02 9.57 19.14
C SER A 147 17.33 10.77 18.27
#